data_AF-A0A9Q5BVL2-F1
#
_entry.id   AF-A0A9Q5BVL2-F1
#
_cell.length_a   1.000
_cell.length_b   1.000
_cell.length_c   1.000
_cell.angle_alpha   90.00
_cell.angle_beta   90.00
_cell.angle_gamma   90.00
#
_symmetry.space_group_name_H-M   'P 1'
#
loop_
_entity.id
_entity.type
_entity.pdbx_description
1 polymer ?
#
loop_
_entity_poly.entity_id
_entity_poly.type
_entity_poly.pdbx_seq_one_letter_code
_entity_poly.pdbx_strand_id
1 'polypeptide(L)'
;AAKFFDVTVTGNTVKATMKDFKQAKDLAGKQVELVITAQVKATSTAAKIDNTAKVTYQNKNHVDGEPDSETPPTPPVTVTTPPVTKKINESLDHLDTATQTNYTYNIKTVLPTDIATYKRFVITDSLESELAVQGIPTMTGDAAKFFDVKVDGQVVTATITDFEAAKAMAGKEVELVIVSQIREGVTRQAIPNQTTISYTNKAKADGTPGDVTTTPPTPPVTVTPPGETPTVEKKINRDLTEAVVLPESNYTYNITSTLPVDITSYKAYAIVDELDENLSIQGTPVVTGDAAKFFDVTVTG
;
A
#
# COMPACT_ATOMS: atom_id res chain seq x y z
N ALA A 1 -34.14 -30.79 17.14
CA ALA A 1 -32.67 -30.83 17.04
C ALA A 1 -31.98 -30.87 18.41
N ALA A 2 -32.17 -29.88 19.28
CA ALA A 2 -31.58 -29.82 20.64
C ALA A 2 -31.87 -31.02 21.57
N LYS A 3 -32.81 -31.89 21.21
CA LYS A 3 -33.10 -33.15 21.91
C LYS A 3 -32.00 -34.22 21.73
N PHE A 4 -31.21 -34.14 20.65
CA PHE A 4 -30.28 -35.20 20.26
C PHE A 4 -28.80 -34.86 20.47
N PHE A 5 -28.46 -33.58 20.61
CA PHE A 5 -27.07 -33.16 20.74
C PHE A 5 -26.92 -31.91 21.62
N ASP A 6 -25.75 -31.76 22.21
CA ASP A 6 -25.25 -30.50 22.75
C ASP A 6 -24.34 -29.81 21.74
N VAL A 7 -24.35 -28.49 21.75
CA VAL A 7 -23.31 -27.69 21.10
C VAL A 7 -22.60 -26.89 22.18
N THR A 8 -21.29 -27.06 22.28
CA THR A 8 -20.44 -26.30 23.19
C THR A 8 -19.44 -25.48 22.41
N VAL A 9 -19.08 -24.33 22.97
CA VAL A 9 -18.05 -23.44 22.43
C VAL A 9 -17.02 -23.20 23.53
N THR A 10 -15.78 -23.61 23.27
CA THR A 10 -14.64 -23.41 24.18
C THR A 10 -13.52 -22.73 23.40
N GLY A 11 -13.24 -21.47 23.73
CA GLY A 11 -12.32 -20.66 22.92
C GLY A 11 -12.82 -20.54 21.48
N ASN A 12 -11.99 -20.94 20.51
CA ASN A 12 -12.34 -20.97 19.08
C ASN A 12 -12.85 -22.33 18.60
N THR A 13 -13.09 -23.29 19.50
CA THR A 13 -13.55 -24.64 19.15
C THR A 13 -15.04 -24.77 19.39
N VAL A 14 -15.79 -25.18 18.35
CA VAL A 14 -17.20 -25.56 18.45
C VAL A 14 -17.28 -27.08 18.39
N LYS A 15 -17.96 -27.70 19.36
CA LYS A 15 -18.17 -29.16 19.41
C LYS A 15 -19.66 -29.47 19.50
N ALA A 16 -20.17 -30.24 18.54
CA ALA A 16 -21.49 -30.85 18.63
C ALA A 16 -21.36 -32.30 19.14
N THR A 17 -22.00 -32.62 20.26
CA THR A 17 -21.91 -33.95 20.91
C THR A 17 -23.27 -34.60 20.95
N MET A 18 -23.41 -35.79 20.38
CA MET A 18 -24.66 -36.56 20.44
C MET A 18 -24.95 -37.05 21.88
N LYS A 19 -26.20 -36.93 22.33
CA LYS A 19 -26.65 -37.34 23.68
C LYS A 19 -27.62 -38.50 23.72
N ASP A 20 -28.47 -38.65 22.69
CA ASP A 20 -29.50 -39.70 22.66
C ASP A 20 -29.37 -40.58 21.42
N PHE A 21 -28.45 -41.54 21.51
CA PHE A 21 -28.21 -42.53 20.46
C PHE A 21 -29.40 -43.47 20.25
N LYS A 22 -30.19 -43.75 21.29
CA LYS A 22 -31.33 -44.69 21.20
C LYS A 22 -32.47 -44.10 20.38
N GLN A 23 -32.80 -42.83 20.61
CA GLN A 23 -33.85 -42.14 19.84
C GLN A 23 -33.38 -41.70 18.45
N ALA A 24 -32.06 -41.67 18.18
CA ALA A 24 -31.52 -41.32 16.87
C ALA A 24 -31.61 -42.46 15.84
N LYS A 25 -32.12 -43.65 16.22
CA LYS A 25 -32.20 -44.83 15.33
C LYS A 25 -32.92 -44.55 14.02
N ASP A 26 -34.04 -43.84 14.05
CA ASP A 26 -34.83 -43.52 12.85
C ASP A 26 -34.18 -42.46 11.96
N LEU A 27 -33.10 -41.82 12.44
CA LEU A 27 -32.26 -40.88 11.69
C LEU A 27 -31.03 -41.55 11.07
N ALA A 28 -30.89 -42.88 11.18
CA ALA A 28 -29.80 -43.61 10.56
C ALA A 28 -29.76 -43.35 9.04
N GLY A 29 -28.56 -43.06 8.52
CA GLY A 29 -28.34 -42.73 7.11
C GLY A 29 -28.81 -41.33 6.70
N LYS A 30 -29.33 -40.50 7.62
CA LYS A 30 -29.65 -39.09 7.35
C LYS A 30 -28.44 -38.20 7.62
N GLN A 31 -28.36 -37.10 6.88
CA GLN A 31 -27.33 -36.08 7.09
C GLN A 31 -27.63 -35.25 8.34
N VAL A 32 -26.58 -34.86 9.05
CA VAL A 32 -26.61 -33.86 10.11
C VAL A 32 -25.72 -32.68 9.69
N GLU A 33 -26.15 -31.46 9.99
CA GLU A 33 -25.43 -30.24 9.66
C GLU A 33 -25.21 -29.42 10.94
N LEU A 34 -23.95 -29.01 11.18
CA LEU A 34 -23.59 -28.03 12.18
C LEU A 34 -23.31 -26.70 11.47
N VAL A 35 -24.18 -25.72 11.67
CA VAL A 35 -24.01 -24.38 11.09
C VAL A 35 -23.30 -23.48 12.10
N ILE A 36 -22.12 -23.00 11.73
CA ILE A 36 -21.33 -22.05 12.53
C ILE A 36 -21.32 -20.71 11.79
N THR A 37 -21.90 -19.67 12.41
CA THR A 37 -21.77 -18.29 11.91
C THR A 37 -20.47 -17.70 12.46
N ALA A 38 -19.55 -17.31 11.58
CA ALA A 38 -18.25 -16.74 11.95
C ALA A 38 -17.99 -15.42 11.20
N GLN A 39 -17.06 -14.63 11.72
CA GLN A 39 -16.57 -13.41 11.10
C GLN A 39 -15.05 -13.31 11.26
N VAL A 40 -14.36 -12.72 10.28
CA VAL A 40 -12.95 -12.37 10.43
C VAL A 40 -12.83 -11.31 11.53
N LYS A 41 -11.85 -11.46 12.43
CA LYS A 41 -11.61 -10.50 13.51
C LYS A 41 -11.12 -9.17 12.92
N ALA A 42 -11.59 -8.04 13.46
CA ALA A 42 -11.17 -6.71 13.01
C ALA A 42 -9.66 -6.46 13.11
N THR A 43 -8.97 -7.14 14.04
CA THR A 43 -7.51 -7.05 14.22
C THR A 43 -6.72 -8.04 13.35
N SER A 44 -7.38 -8.84 12.52
CA SER A 44 -6.71 -9.82 11.66
C SER A 44 -5.93 -9.13 10.54
N THR A 45 -4.64 -9.45 10.43
CA THR A 45 -3.79 -9.06 9.29
C THR A 45 -3.56 -10.22 8.32
N ALA A 46 -4.16 -11.38 8.58
CA ALA A 46 -4.00 -12.57 7.74
C ALA A 46 -4.72 -12.40 6.39
N ALA A 47 -3.98 -12.61 5.30
CA ALA A 47 -4.55 -12.60 3.94
C ALA A 47 -5.37 -13.87 3.64
N LYS A 48 -5.03 -15.00 4.28
CA LYS A 48 -5.71 -16.29 4.14
C LYS A 48 -5.94 -16.90 5.51
N ILE A 49 -7.14 -17.42 5.74
CA ILE A 49 -7.57 -18.02 7.01
C ILE A 49 -8.16 -19.40 6.71
N ASP A 50 -7.40 -20.44 7.01
CA ASP A 50 -7.81 -21.83 6.79
C ASP A 50 -8.63 -22.36 7.96
N ASN A 51 -9.60 -23.22 7.66
CA ASN A 51 -10.42 -23.92 8.64
C ASN A 51 -10.63 -25.39 8.22
N THR A 52 -10.58 -26.30 9.19
CA THR A 52 -10.81 -27.74 8.99
C THR A 52 -11.82 -28.26 10.01
N ALA A 53 -12.39 -29.43 9.74
CA ALA A 53 -13.25 -30.13 10.68
C ALA A 53 -12.89 -31.63 10.73
N LYS A 54 -13.23 -32.30 11.82
CA LYS A 54 -13.09 -33.76 11.97
C LYS A 54 -14.23 -34.30 12.83
N VAL A 55 -14.47 -35.61 12.74
CA VAL A 55 -15.40 -36.31 13.64
C VAL A 55 -14.60 -37.15 14.62
N THR A 56 -14.91 -37.02 15.90
CA THR A 56 -14.41 -37.92 16.96
C THR A 56 -15.53 -38.88 17.35
N TYR A 57 -15.21 -40.15 17.56
CA TYR A 57 -16.21 -41.18 17.86
C TYR A 57 -15.64 -42.32 18.70
N GLN A 58 -16.53 -42.97 19.45
CA GLN A 58 -16.27 -44.22 20.16
C GLN A 58 -17.18 -45.29 19.54
N ASN A 59 -16.60 -46.41 19.09
CA ASN A 59 -17.38 -47.53 18.59
C ASN A 59 -17.75 -48.49 19.74
N LYS A 60 -18.52 -49.55 19.44
CA LYS A 60 -18.94 -50.53 20.45
C LYS A 60 -17.79 -51.29 21.14
N ASN A 61 -16.59 -51.27 20.56
CA ASN A 61 -15.40 -51.94 21.06
C ASN A 61 -14.44 -50.97 21.77
N HIS A 62 -14.84 -49.71 21.95
CA HIS A 62 -14.03 -48.73 22.67
C HIS A 62 -13.86 -49.15 24.14
N VAL A 63 -12.66 -48.98 24.67
CA VAL A 63 -12.31 -49.30 26.05
C VAL A 63 -12.31 -48.03 26.88
N ASP A 64 -13.05 -48.04 27.99
CA ASP A 64 -13.14 -46.88 28.89
C ASP A 64 -11.75 -46.42 29.36
N GLY A 65 -11.43 -45.15 29.12
CA GLY A 65 -10.15 -44.53 29.46
C GLY A 65 -9.16 -44.45 28.30
N GLU A 66 -9.43 -45.09 27.16
CA GLU A 66 -8.68 -44.85 25.92
C GLU A 66 -9.15 -43.57 25.20
N PRO A 67 -8.30 -42.93 24.37
CA PRO A 67 -8.71 -41.81 23.54
C PRO A 67 -9.79 -42.17 22.52
N ASP A 68 -10.66 -41.22 22.19
CA ASP A 68 -11.62 -41.35 21.09
C ASP A 68 -10.90 -41.63 19.76
N SER A 69 -11.53 -42.42 18.89
CA SER A 69 -11.12 -42.50 17.49
C SER A 69 -11.48 -41.21 16.76
N GLU A 70 -10.72 -40.87 15.72
CA GLU A 70 -10.95 -39.67 14.94
C GLU A 70 -10.85 -39.98 13.44
N THR A 71 -11.68 -39.30 12.64
CA THR A 71 -11.46 -39.27 11.19
C THR A 71 -10.24 -38.40 10.87
N PRO A 72 -9.60 -38.59 9.70
CA PRO A 72 -8.75 -37.54 9.14
C PRO A 72 -9.53 -36.21 9.08
N PRO A 73 -8.87 -35.07 9.30
CA PRO A 73 -9.52 -33.78 9.11
C PRO A 73 -9.92 -33.61 7.65
N THR A 74 -10.96 -32.82 7.41
CA THR A 74 -11.30 -32.37 6.06
C THR A 74 -10.12 -31.62 5.45
N PRO A 75 -9.98 -31.59 4.11
CA PRO A 75 -9.16 -30.59 3.45
C PRO A 75 -9.53 -29.18 3.97
N PRO A 76 -8.55 -28.27 4.12
CA PRO A 76 -8.83 -26.92 4.59
C PRO A 76 -9.71 -26.17 3.60
N VAL A 77 -10.67 -25.43 4.13
CA VAL A 77 -11.37 -24.37 3.41
C VAL A 77 -10.78 -23.03 3.82
N THR A 78 -10.64 -22.10 2.87
CA THR A 78 -9.91 -20.84 3.08
C THR A 78 -10.83 -19.63 2.93
N VAL A 79 -10.78 -18.72 3.90
CA VAL A 79 -11.33 -17.37 3.79
C VAL A 79 -10.21 -16.42 3.38
N THR A 80 -10.44 -15.62 2.34
CA THR A 80 -9.49 -14.59 1.86
C THR A 80 -10.13 -13.21 2.05
N THR A 81 -9.41 -12.29 2.68
CA THR A 81 -9.86 -10.89 2.76
C THR A 81 -9.57 -10.18 1.43
N PRO A 82 -10.42 -9.22 0.98
CA PRO A 82 -10.16 -8.46 -0.24
C PRO A 82 -8.78 -7.79 -0.19
N PRO A 83 -7.88 -8.06 -1.16
CA PRO A 83 -6.64 -7.31 -1.24
C PRO A 83 -6.95 -5.87 -1.66
N VAL A 84 -6.17 -4.92 -1.15
CA VAL A 84 -6.13 -3.54 -1.65
C VAL A 84 -4.69 -3.20 -2.00
N THR A 85 -4.47 -2.71 -3.20
CA THR A 85 -3.16 -2.30 -3.69
C THR A 85 -3.21 -0.87 -4.20
N LYS A 86 -2.07 -0.19 -4.13
CA LYS A 86 -1.86 1.15 -4.68
C LYS A 86 -0.57 1.15 -5.47
N LYS A 87 -0.60 1.69 -6.68
CA LYS A 87 0.56 1.89 -7.56
C LYS A 87 0.52 3.27 -8.20
N ILE A 88 1.67 3.73 -8.67
CA ILE A 88 1.80 4.91 -9.52
C ILE A 88 1.93 4.44 -10.97
N ASN A 89 1.17 5.01 -11.89
CA ASN A 89 1.20 4.65 -13.31
C ASN A 89 1.16 3.12 -13.51
N GLU A 90 0.12 2.49 -12.94
CA GLU A 90 -0.19 1.05 -12.92
C GLU A 90 0.75 0.15 -12.10
N SER A 91 2.04 0.47 -12.01
CA SER A 91 3.05 -0.53 -11.60
C SER A 91 4.11 -0.04 -10.62
N LEU A 92 4.34 1.26 -10.53
CA LEU A 92 5.46 1.82 -9.77
C LEU A 92 5.11 2.00 -8.29
N ASP A 93 6.08 1.75 -7.42
CA ASP A 93 6.01 2.15 -6.00
C ASP A 93 6.66 3.51 -5.74
N HIS A 94 7.46 3.99 -6.69
CA HIS A 94 8.14 5.27 -6.65
C HIS A 94 8.16 5.94 -8.03
N LEU A 95 8.03 7.26 -8.08
CA LEU A 95 8.16 8.04 -9.30
C LEU A 95 8.90 9.36 -9.06
N ASP A 96 10.01 9.55 -9.76
CA ASP A 96 10.64 10.85 -9.96
C ASP A 96 9.87 11.61 -11.07
N THR A 97 9.28 12.75 -10.75
CA THR A 97 8.49 13.54 -11.71
C THR A 97 8.51 15.02 -11.39
N ALA A 98 8.62 15.87 -12.41
CA ALA A 98 8.62 17.32 -12.23
C ALA A 98 7.33 17.80 -11.55
N THR A 99 7.43 18.89 -10.79
CA THR A 99 6.23 19.58 -10.31
C THR A 99 5.31 19.92 -11.48
N GLN A 100 4.01 19.96 -11.22
CA GLN A 100 2.96 20.18 -12.21
C GLN A 100 2.90 19.15 -13.36
N THR A 101 3.58 18.00 -13.24
CA THR A 101 3.46 16.89 -14.21
C THR A 101 2.42 15.87 -13.75
N ASN A 102 1.47 15.56 -14.61
CA ASN A 102 0.42 14.57 -14.31
C ASN A 102 1.02 13.16 -14.17
N TYR A 103 0.65 12.48 -13.11
CA TYR A 103 0.80 11.04 -12.95
C TYR A 103 -0.48 10.47 -12.34
N THR A 104 -0.60 9.15 -12.28
CA THR A 104 -1.80 8.47 -11.79
C THR A 104 -1.50 7.65 -10.55
N TYR A 105 -2.37 7.75 -9.54
CA TYR A 105 -2.48 6.71 -8.52
C TYR A 105 -3.56 5.70 -8.97
N ASN A 106 -3.19 4.44 -8.99
CA ASN A 106 -4.03 3.30 -9.36
C ASN A 106 -4.29 2.48 -8.11
N ILE A 107 -5.54 2.40 -7.70
CA ILE A 107 -5.96 1.68 -6.50
C ILE A 107 -6.83 0.51 -6.93
N LYS A 108 -6.37 -0.72 -6.70
CA LYS A 108 -7.08 -1.93 -7.11
C LYS A 108 -7.55 -2.73 -5.91
N THR A 109 -8.77 -3.24 -5.99
CA THR A 109 -9.32 -4.16 -5.00
C THR A 109 -10.34 -5.10 -5.63
N VAL A 110 -10.70 -6.16 -4.92
CA VAL A 110 -11.71 -7.13 -5.35
C VAL A 110 -12.96 -6.96 -4.50
N LEU A 111 -14.14 -6.93 -5.12
CA LEU A 111 -15.39 -6.89 -4.37
C LEU A 111 -15.58 -8.18 -3.56
N PRO A 112 -15.91 -8.11 -2.25
CA PRO A 112 -16.27 -9.29 -1.46
C PRO A 112 -17.31 -10.17 -2.15
N THR A 113 -17.21 -11.49 -1.98
CA THR A 113 -18.17 -12.44 -2.58
C THR A 113 -19.59 -12.27 -2.02
N ASP A 114 -19.70 -11.73 -0.82
CA ASP A 114 -20.93 -11.42 -0.10
C ASP A 114 -21.23 -9.90 -0.07
N ILE A 115 -20.74 -9.13 -1.05
CA ILE A 115 -20.88 -7.66 -1.09
C ILE A 115 -22.33 -7.17 -0.92
N ALA A 116 -23.32 -7.93 -1.38
CA ALA A 116 -24.74 -7.60 -1.20
C ALA A 116 -25.17 -7.48 0.28
N THR A 117 -24.46 -8.15 1.19
CA THR A 117 -24.77 -8.10 2.63
C THR A 117 -24.33 -6.78 3.26
N TYR A 118 -23.37 -6.08 2.65
CA TYR A 118 -22.75 -4.88 3.19
C TYR A 118 -23.73 -3.70 3.19
N LYS A 119 -23.49 -2.75 4.10
CA LYS A 119 -24.20 -1.46 4.19
C LYS A 119 -23.31 -0.28 3.83
N ARG A 120 -22.00 -0.48 3.83
CA ARG A 120 -20.99 0.51 3.48
C ARG A 120 -19.77 -0.20 2.91
N PHE A 121 -19.21 0.37 1.84
CA PHE A 121 -17.94 -0.01 1.24
C PHE A 121 -17.39 1.25 0.55
N VAL A 122 -16.29 1.78 1.09
CA VAL A 122 -15.70 3.04 0.64
C VAL A 122 -14.20 2.89 0.53
N ILE A 123 -13.67 3.11 -0.67
CA ILE A 123 -12.23 3.29 -0.90
C ILE A 123 -11.92 4.75 -0.57
N THR A 124 -10.92 5.01 0.27
CA THR A 124 -10.53 6.36 0.69
C THR A 124 -9.04 6.58 0.45
N ASP A 125 -8.73 7.63 -0.30
CA ASP A 125 -7.38 8.12 -0.57
C ASP A 125 -7.25 9.56 -0.07
N SER A 126 -6.19 9.87 0.67
CA SER A 126 -5.95 11.23 1.16
C SER A 126 -4.56 11.65 0.72
N LEU A 127 -4.51 12.65 -0.17
CA LEU A 127 -3.25 13.18 -0.68
C LEU A 127 -2.67 14.19 0.31
N GLU A 128 -1.35 14.15 0.50
CA GLU A 128 -0.60 15.19 1.22
C GLU A 128 -0.86 16.58 0.60
N SER A 129 -0.74 17.64 1.39
CA SER A 129 -1.01 19.02 0.93
C SER A 129 -0.10 19.48 -0.20
N GLU A 130 1.06 18.85 -0.33
CA GLU A 130 2.08 19.10 -1.37
C GLU A 130 1.68 18.52 -2.74
N LEU A 131 0.67 17.66 -2.77
CA LEU A 131 0.13 17.07 -3.99
C LEU A 131 -1.18 17.77 -4.38
N ALA A 132 -1.68 17.52 -5.58
CA ALA A 132 -2.96 18.03 -6.04
C ALA A 132 -3.68 16.98 -6.87
N VAL A 133 -4.95 16.71 -6.54
CA VAL A 133 -5.85 15.93 -7.41
C VAL A 133 -6.14 16.75 -8.67
N GLN A 134 -6.06 16.10 -9.83
CA GLN A 134 -6.32 16.70 -11.13
C GLN A 134 -7.56 16.08 -11.76
N GLY A 135 -8.47 16.93 -12.23
CA GLY A 135 -9.71 16.50 -12.84
C GLY A 135 -10.61 15.71 -11.89
N ILE A 136 -11.48 14.89 -12.47
CA ILE A 136 -12.42 14.04 -11.73
C ILE A 136 -11.84 12.63 -11.69
N PRO A 137 -11.53 12.07 -10.50
CA PRO A 137 -11.11 10.68 -10.39
C PRO A 137 -12.18 9.72 -10.93
N THR A 138 -11.75 8.60 -11.49
CA THR A 138 -12.66 7.68 -12.19
C THR A 138 -12.52 6.26 -11.66
N MET A 139 -13.65 5.55 -11.58
CA MET A 139 -13.64 4.10 -11.42
C MET A 139 -13.57 3.44 -12.79
N THR A 140 -12.77 2.38 -12.90
CA THR A 140 -12.68 1.52 -14.10
C THR A 140 -13.10 0.08 -13.77
N GLY A 141 -13.40 -0.69 -14.83
CA GLY A 141 -13.94 -2.04 -14.73
C GLY A 141 -15.47 -2.11 -14.74
N ASP A 142 -16.00 -3.32 -14.90
CA ASP A 142 -17.44 -3.58 -15.09
C ASP A 142 -18.31 -3.11 -13.90
N ALA A 143 -17.73 -3.04 -12.69
CA ALA A 143 -18.44 -2.62 -11.49
C ALA A 143 -18.37 -1.10 -11.25
N ALA A 144 -17.61 -0.35 -12.05
CA ALA A 144 -17.39 1.09 -11.86
C ALA A 144 -18.71 1.88 -11.75
N LYS A 145 -19.72 1.50 -12.53
CA LYS A 145 -21.05 2.13 -12.53
C LYS A 145 -21.81 2.05 -11.19
N PHE A 146 -21.38 1.18 -10.27
CA PHE A 146 -21.98 1.05 -8.94
C PHE A 146 -21.31 1.94 -7.90
N PHE A 147 -20.28 2.70 -8.27
CA PHE A 147 -19.56 3.60 -7.39
C PHE A 147 -19.90 5.06 -7.66
N ASP A 148 -20.07 5.81 -6.58
CA ASP A 148 -20.07 7.28 -6.57
C ASP A 148 -18.68 7.76 -6.12
N VAL A 149 -18.04 8.58 -6.94
CA VAL A 149 -16.70 9.11 -6.68
C VAL A 149 -16.80 10.59 -6.32
N LYS A 150 -16.22 10.95 -5.17
CA LYS A 150 -16.23 12.32 -4.64
C LYS A 150 -14.82 12.77 -4.26
N VAL A 151 -14.59 14.06 -4.43
CA VAL A 151 -13.39 14.76 -3.99
C VAL A 151 -13.80 15.85 -3.01
N ASP A 152 -13.29 15.78 -1.78
CA ASP A 152 -13.45 16.82 -0.76
C ASP A 152 -12.05 17.33 -0.36
N GLY A 153 -11.67 18.48 -0.91
CA GLY A 153 -10.30 18.98 -0.83
C GLY A 153 -9.31 17.99 -1.48
N GLN A 154 -8.48 17.36 -0.65
CA GLN A 154 -7.45 16.38 -1.05
C GLN A 154 -7.87 14.92 -0.78
N VAL A 155 -9.10 14.71 -0.31
CA VAL A 155 -9.63 13.39 0.04
C VAL A 155 -10.50 12.91 -1.11
N VAL A 156 -10.10 11.80 -1.73
CA VAL A 156 -10.87 11.10 -2.75
C VAL A 156 -11.57 9.91 -2.09
N THR A 157 -12.88 9.79 -2.35
CA THR A 157 -13.67 8.64 -1.90
C THR A 157 -14.41 8.00 -3.07
N ALA A 158 -14.41 6.67 -3.14
CA ALA A 158 -15.25 5.91 -4.05
C ALA A 158 -16.17 4.99 -3.22
N THR A 159 -17.47 5.24 -3.28
CA THR A 159 -18.49 4.60 -2.43
C THR A 159 -19.45 3.76 -3.26
N ILE A 160 -19.68 2.50 -2.90
CA ILE A 160 -20.73 1.70 -3.54
C ILE A 160 -22.10 2.30 -3.20
N THR A 161 -22.93 2.49 -4.24
CA THR A 161 -24.26 3.10 -4.16
C THR A 161 -25.40 2.08 -4.16
N ASP A 162 -25.20 0.93 -4.81
CA ASP A 162 -26.20 -0.14 -4.91
C ASP A 162 -25.54 -1.51 -4.68
N PHE A 163 -25.66 -2.02 -3.45
CA PHE A 163 -25.09 -3.30 -3.05
C PHE A 163 -25.79 -4.50 -3.70
N GLU A 164 -27.10 -4.43 -3.92
CA GLU A 164 -27.85 -5.53 -4.53
C GLU A 164 -27.50 -5.67 -6.00
N ALA A 165 -27.39 -4.56 -6.74
CA ALA A 165 -26.94 -4.60 -8.12
C ALA A 165 -25.45 -4.98 -8.24
N ALA A 166 -24.61 -4.52 -7.31
CA ALA A 166 -23.19 -4.89 -7.26
C ALA A 166 -22.95 -6.39 -6.97
N LYS A 167 -23.97 -7.14 -6.52
CA LYS A 167 -23.91 -8.59 -6.33
C LYS A 167 -23.45 -9.34 -7.59
N ALA A 168 -23.85 -8.88 -8.77
CA ALA A 168 -23.42 -9.46 -10.04
C ALA A 168 -21.90 -9.32 -10.29
N MET A 169 -21.25 -8.41 -9.57
CA MET A 169 -19.82 -8.09 -9.63
C MET A 169 -19.03 -8.67 -8.46
N ALA A 170 -19.66 -9.48 -7.60
CA ALA A 170 -18.99 -10.14 -6.49
C ALA A 170 -17.76 -10.93 -6.97
N GLY A 171 -16.62 -10.73 -6.30
CA GLY A 171 -15.34 -11.35 -6.67
C GLY A 171 -14.64 -10.74 -7.90
N LYS A 172 -15.18 -9.66 -8.50
CA LYS A 172 -14.52 -8.95 -9.61
C LYS A 172 -13.63 -7.83 -9.08
N GLU A 173 -12.55 -7.57 -9.81
CA GLU A 173 -11.67 -6.44 -9.55
C GLU A 173 -12.34 -5.12 -9.96
N VAL A 174 -12.05 -4.08 -9.20
CA VAL A 174 -12.38 -2.70 -9.49
C VAL A 174 -11.14 -1.85 -9.27
N GLU A 175 -11.06 -0.74 -10.01
CA GLU A 175 -9.94 0.17 -9.91
C GLU A 175 -10.41 1.61 -9.79
N LEU A 176 -9.84 2.35 -8.84
CA LEU A 176 -9.96 3.80 -8.72
C LEU A 176 -8.68 4.44 -9.28
N VAL A 177 -8.85 5.34 -10.25
CA VAL A 177 -7.75 6.10 -10.87
C VAL A 177 -7.85 7.56 -10.45
N ILE A 178 -6.77 8.06 -9.84
CA ILE A 178 -6.64 9.44 -9.38
C ILE A 178 -5.49 10.10 -10.12
N VAL A 179 -5.78 10.98 -11.08
CA VAL A 179 -4.75 11.80 -11.72
C VAL A 179 -4.29 12.86 -10.71
N SER A 180 -2.98 13.01 -10.54
CA SER A 180 -2.37 13.86 -9.51
C SER A 180 -1.12 14.56 -10.03
N GLN A 181 -0.71 15.63 -9.32
CA GLN A 181 0.53 16.36 -9.53
C GLN A 181 1.22 16.66 -8.20
N ILE A 182 2.55 16.79 -8.22
CA ILE A 182 3.28 17.51 -7.19
C ILE A 182 3.07 19.01 -7.44
N ARG A 183 2.70 19.77 -6.40
CA ARG A 183 2.50 21.23 -6.54
C ARG A 183 3.81 21.95 -6.87
N GLU A 184 3.67 23.12 -7.49
CA GLU A 184 4.81 23.99 -7.80
C GLU A 184 5.62 24.35 -6.55
N GLY A 185 6.95 24.42 -6.70
CA GLY A 185 7.87 24.84 -5.63
C GLY A 185 8.10 23.81 -4.52
N VAL A 186 7.46 22.64 -4.58
CA VAL A 186 7.74 21.54 -3.64
C VAL A 186 9.10 20.92 -3.97
N THR A 187 9.95 20.83 -2.95
CA THR A 187 11.29 20.19 -3.03
C THR A 187 11.41 18.93 -2.17
N ARG A 188 10.37 18.63 -1.38
CA ARG A 188 10.34 17.47 -0.48
C ARG A 188 10.49 16.18 -1.27
N GLN A 189 11.43 15.36 -0.83
CA GLN A 189 11.72 14.05 -1.39
C GLN A 189 10.77 12.99 -0.85
N ALA A 190 10.43 12.00 -1.67
CA ALA A 190 9.66 10.81 -1.32
C ALA A 190 8.33 11.11 -0.60
N ILE A 191 7.50 11.99 -1.20
CA ILE A 191 6.17 12.36 -0.68
C ILE A 191 5.27 11.11 -0.73
N PRO A 192 4.81 10.58 0.41
CA PRO A 192 4.06 9.33 0.45
C PRO A 192 2.59 9.53 0.09
N ASN A 193 1.97 8.47 -0.42
CA ASN A 193 0.52 8.37 -0.51
C ASN A 193 0.05 6.93 -0.23
N GLN A 194 -1.06 6.78 0.49
CA GLN A 194 -1.62 5.50 0.94
C GLN A 194 -3.14 5.46 0.74
N THR A 195 -3.72 4.26 0.79
CA THR A 195 -5.17 4.08 0.65
C THR A 195 -5.71 3.15 1.72
N THR A 196 -6.97 3.33 2.12
CA THR A 196 -7.71 2.41 2.99
C THR A 196 -9.08 2.07 2.40
N ILE A 197 -9.67 0.97 2.87
CA ILE A 197 -11.08 0.64 2.61
C ILE A 197 -11.83 0.63 3.94
N SER A 198 -12.95 1.34 4.00
CA SER A 198 -13.86 1.34 5.14
C SER A 198 -15.19 0.69 4.79
N TYR A 199 -15.67 -0.21 5.64
CA TYR A 199 -16.86 -1.01 5.36
C TYR A 199 -17.67 -1.35 6.63
N THR A 200 -18.92 -1.73 6.41
CA THR A 200 -19.85 -2.23 7.45
C THR A 200 -20.64 -3.40 6.88
N ASN A 201 -20.54 -4.57 7.52
CA ASN A 201 -21.12 -5.81 7.00
C ASN A 201 -22.60 -5.99 7.31
N LYS A 202 -23.10 -5.51 8.46
CA LYS A 202 -24.51 -5.65 8.85
C LYS A 202 -24.99 -4.44 9.64
N ALA A 203 -26.30 -4.22 9.63
CA ALA A 203 -26.96 -3.35 10.60
C ALA A 203 -27.00 -4.03 11.98
N LYS A 204 -26.99 -3.24 13.05
CA LYS A 204 -27.35 -3.67 14.40
C LYS A 204 -28.83 -4.11 14.43
N ALA A 205 -29.22 -4.83 15.48
CA ALA A 205 -30.58 -5.38 15.61
C ALA A 205 -31.70 -4.31 15.60
N ASP A 206 -31.37 -3.06 15.93
CA ASP A 206 -32.25 -1.89 15.90
C ASP A 206 -32.34 -1.20 14.52
N GLY A 207 -31.69 -1.76 13.49
CA GLY A 207 -31.69 -1.22 12.14
C GLY A 207 -30.65 -0.14 11.87
N THR A 208 -29.85 0.28 12.86
CA THR A 208 -28.73 1.21 12.64
C THR A 208 -27.55 0.51 11.96
N PRO A 209 -26.71 1.21 11.19
CA PRO A 209 -25.50 0.61 10.64
C PRO A 209 -24.61 0.04 11.76
N GLY A 210 -24.05 -1.15 11.54
CA GLY A 210 -23.03 -1.72 12.41
C GLY A 210 -21.77 -0.85 12.46
N ASP A 211 -20.82 -1.26 13.28
CA ASP A 211 -19.59 -0.49 13.44
C ASP A 211 -18.80 -0.45 12.12
N VAL A 212 -18.22 0.72 11.81
CA VAL A 212 -17.35 0.89 10.64
C VAL A 212 -16.01 0.26 10.95
N THR A 213 -15.56 -0.64 10.07
CA THR A 213 -14.23 -1.22 10.12
C THR A 213 -13.41 -0.67 8.96
N THR A 214 -12.16 -0.34 9.21
CA THR A 214 -11.22 0.15 8.20
C THR A 214 -10.05 -0.82 8.08
N THR A 215 -9.66 -1.14 6.85
CA THR A 215 -8.47 -1.95 6.60
C THR A 215 -7.22 -1.21 7.08
N PRO A 216 -6.13 -1.93 7.40
CA PRO A 216 -4.82 -1.29 7.44
C PRO A 216 -4.55 -0.53 6.12
N PRO A 217 -3.78 0.58 6.16
CA PRO A 217 -3.40 1.28 4.95
C PRO A 217 -2.53 0.40 4.05
N THR A 218 -2.59 0.63 2.75
CA THR A 218 -1.62 0.05 1.81
C THR A 218 -0.19 0.46 2.20
N PRO A 219 0.84 -0.30 1.79
CA PRO A 219 2.19 0.24 1.73
C PRO A 219 2.20 1.59 1.00
N PRO A 220 2.99 2.57 1.45
CA PRO A 220 3.06 3.87 0.80
C PRO A 220 3.75 3.76 -0.55
N VAL A 221 3.16 4.38 -1.56
CA VAL A 221 3.88 4.74 -2.79
C VAL A 221 4.41 6.16 -2.63
N THR A 222 5.47 6.52 -3.35
CA THR A 222 6.12 7.83 -3.16
C THR A 222 6.38 8.54 -4.47
N VAL A 223 6.35 9.88 -4.45
CA VAL A 223 6.78 10.71 -5.57
C VAL A 223 7.85 11.69 -5.13
N THR A 224 8.76 12.01 -6.03
CA THR A 224 9.87 12.93 -5.78
C THR A 224 9.93 13.97 -6.91
N PRO A 225 9.90 15.28 -6.60
CA PRO A 225 10.25 16.29 -7.57
C PRO A 225 11.77 16.27 -7.82
N PRO A 226 12.23 16.62 -9.04
CA PRO A 226 13.63 16.93 -9.27
C PRO A 226 14.10 17.95 -8.26
N GLY A 227 15.31 17.78 -7.75
CA GLY A 227 15.91 18.78 -6.89
C GLY A 227 16.28 20.03 -7.65
N GLU A 228 16.94 20.92 -6.93
CA GLU A 228 17.34 22.22 -7.46
C GLU A 228 18.36 22.06 -8.59
N THR A 229 18.31 22.96 -9.58
CA THR A 229 19.34 23.02 -10.60
C THR A 229 20.68 23.32 -9.93
N PRO A 230 21.74 22.51 -10.13
CA PRO A 230 23.05 22.77 -9.56
C PRO A 230 23.55 24.17 -9.94
N THR A 231 24.12 24.88 -8.99
CA THR A 231 24.75 26.19 -9.21
C THR A 231 26.26 26.04 -9.41
N VAL A 232 26.88 26.97 -10.12
CA VAL A 232 28.35 27.06 -10.21
C VAL A 232 28.77 28.52 -10.08
N GLU A 233 29.74 28.79 -9.20
CA GLU A 233 30.36 30.10 -9.03
C GLU A 233 31.88 29.96 -9.09
N LYS A 234 32.57 30.89 -9.74
CA LYS A 234 34.03 30.94 -9.85
C LYS A 234 34.54 32.28 -9.35
N LYS A 235 35.53 32.23 -8.46
CA LYS A 235 36.20 33.41 -7.89
C LYS A 235 37.71 33.27 -7.95
N ILE A 236 38.42 34.38 -7.98
CA ILE A 236 39.87 34.46 -7.82
C ILE A 236 40.16 34.70 -6.34
N ASN A 237 41.04 33.90 -5.75
CA ASN A 237 41.44 34.02 -4.34
C ASN A 237 40.24 34.14 -3.39
N ARG A 238 39.23 33.28 -3.62
CA ARG A 238 37.95 33.12 -2.93
C ARG A 238 36.90 34.20 -3.16
N ASP A 239 37.29 35.46 -3.30
CA ASP A 239 36.32 36.57 -3.23
C ASP A 239 36.30 37.47 -4.48
N LEU A 240 37.37 37.48 -5.27
CA LEU A 240 37.53 38.44 -6.37
C LEU A 240 36.88 37.92 -7.67
N THR A 241 36.29 38.81 -8.46
CA THR A 241 35.88 38.52 -9.84
C THR A 241 36.90 38.98 -10.87
N GLU A 242 37.79 39.89 -10.47
CA GLU A 242 38.86 40.44 -11.31
C GLU A 242 40.12 40.59 -10.45
N ALA A 243 41.29 40.36 -11.04
CA ALA A 243 42.57 40.56 -10.39
C ALA A 243 43.61 41.04 -11.41
N VAL A 244 44.46 41.97 -10.98
CA VAL A 244 45.67 42.35 -11.73
C VAL A 244 46.84 41.63 -11.09
N VAL A 245 47.47 40.73 -11.84
CA VAL A 245 48.61 39.92 -11.40
C VAL A 245 49.79 40.11 -12.34
N LEU A 246 51.00 40.03 -11.80
CA LEU A 246 52.22 40.02 -12.63
C LEU A 246 52.43 38.61 -13.21
N PRO A 247 53.17 38.47 -14.33
CA PRO A 247 53.61 37.18 -14.81
C PRO A 247 54.31 36.37 -13.71
N GLU A 248 54.17 35.04 -13.74
CA GLU A 248 54.74 34.09 -12.76
C GLU A 248 54.22 34.24 -11.31
N SER A 249 53.20 35.09 -11.08
CA SER A 249 52.54 35.18 -9.78
C SER A 249 51.45 34.13 -9.63
N ASN A 250 51.50 33.35 -8.55
CA ASN A 250 50.47 32.36 -8.24
C ASN A 250 49.19 33.02 -7.71
N TYR A 251 48.05 32.54 -8.18
CA TYR A 251 46.72 32.83 -7.67
C TYR A 251 45.85 31.57 -7.77
N THR A 252 44.65 31.60 -7.18
CA THR A 252 43.75 30.43 -7.16
C THR A 252 42.42 30.77 -7.82
N TYR A 253 41.89 29.83 -8.60
CA TYR A 253 40.47 29.81 -8.93
C TYR A 253 39.73 28.94 -7.93
N ASN A 254 38.71 29.50 -7.29
CA ASN A 254 37.81 28.82 -6.37
C ASN A 254 36.49 28.61 -7.10
N ILE A 255 36.19 27.36 -7.44
CA ILE A 255 34.93 26.99 -8.07
C ILE A 255 34.06 26.29 -7.03
N THR A 256 32.88 26.84 -6.77
CA THR A 256 31.93 26.35 -5.78
C THR A 256 30.65 25.92 -6.47
N SER A 257 30.04 24.86 -5.94
CA SER A 257 28.78 24.32 -6.43
C SER A 257 28.03 23.66 -5.28
N THR A 258 26.71 23.82 -5.23
CA THR A 258 25.87 23.20 -4.19
C THR A 258 25.27 21.91 -4.73
N LEU A 259 25.48 20.79 -4.03
CA LEU A 259 24.88 19.51 -4.40
C LEU A 259 23.35 19.58 -4.22
N PRO A 260 22.56 19.18 -5.23
CA PRO A 260 21.11 19.05 -5.11
C PRO A 260 20.69 18.13 -3.97
N VAL A 261 19.55 18.44 -3.35
CA VAL A 261 18.98 17.63 -2.25
C VAL A 261 18.62 16.20 -2.66
N ASP A 262 18.40 15.99 -3.96
CA ASP A 262 18.10 14.72 -4.59
C ASP A 262 19.30 14.13 -5.33
N ILE A 263 20.55 14.47 -4.95
CA ILE A 263 21.77 14.02 -5.64
C ILE A 263 21.83 12.50 -5.94
N THR A 264 21.10 11.68 -5.17
CA THR A 264 20.97 10.23 -5.41
C THR A 264 20.20 9.87 -6.68
N SER A 265 19.41 10.79 -7.25
CA SER A 265 18.70 10.63 -8.54
C SER A 265 19.62 10.89 -9.74
N TYR A 266 20.74 11.59 -9.54
CA TYR A 266 21.67 12.00 -10.59
C TYR A 266 22.55 10.82 -11.02
N LYS A 267 22.73 10.69 -12.33
CA LYS A 267 23.63 9.67 -12.93
C LYS A 267 25.07 10.16 -13.08
N ALA A 268 25.26 11.48 -13.12
CA ALA A 268 26.56 12.12 -13.26
C ALA A 268 26.49 13.53 -12.65
N TYR A 269 27.60 13.94 -12.03
CA TYR A 269 27.79 15.28 -11.50
C TYR A 269 29.28 15.62 -11.58
N ALA A 270 29.65 16.68 -12.30
CA ALA A 270 31.04 17.09 -12.47
C ALA A 270 31.18 18.60 -12.47
N ILE A 271 32.26 19.11 -11.87
CA ILE A 271 32.71 20.49 -12.01
C ILE A 271 33.83 20.47 -13.05
N VAL A 272 33.66 21.20 -14.14
CA VAL A 272 34.62 21.26 -15.26
C VAL A 272 35.06 22.71 -15.45
N ASP A 273 36.36 22.92 -15.57
CA ASP A 273 36.96 24.22 -15.90
C ASP A 273 38.00 24.02 -17.01
N GLU A 274 37.92 24.84 -18.05
CA GLU A 274 38.88 24.88 -19.14
C GLU A 274 39.69 26.17 -18.98
N LEU A 275 40.98 26.02 -18.68
CA LEU A 275 41.87 27.17 -18.54
C LEU A 275 42.36 27.64 -19.91
N ASP A 276 42.47 28.95 -20.08
CA ASP A 276 43.06 29.58 -21.26
C ASP A 276 44.51 29.10 -21.48
N GLU A 277 44.94 28.97 -22.74
CA GLU A 277 46.27 28.47 -23.12
C GLU A 277 47.44 29.29 -22.55
N ASN A 278 47.19 30.55 -22.18
CA ASN A 278 48.18 31.43 -21.56
C ASN A 278 48.31 31.20 -20.04
N LEU A 279 47.51 30.29 -19.47
CA LEU A 279 47.55 29.92 -18.06
C LEU A 279 48.19 28.54 -17.89
N SER A 280 48.98 28.38 -16.84
CA SER A 280 49.56 27.09 -16.47
C SER A 280 49.07 26.67 -15.08
N ILE A 281 48.70 25.39 -14.95
CA ILE A 281 48.31 24.82 -13.66
C ILE A 281 49.56 24.70 -12.79
N GLN A 282 49.53 25.35 -11.63
CA GLN A 282 50.61 25.29 -10.63
C GLN A 282 50.17 24.36 -9.49
N GLY A 283 50.90 23.25 -9.32
CA GLY A 283 50.59 22.23 -8.31
C GLY A 283 49.45 21.28 -8.70
N THR A 284 48.92 20.55 -7.71
CA THR A 284 47.83 19.58 -7.90
C THR A 284 46.50 20.22 -7.49
N PRO A 285 45.49 20.31 -8.39
CA PRO A 285 44.17 20.78 -8.02
C PRO A 285 43.54 19.88 -6.95
N VAL A 286 42.72 20.46 -6.07
CA VAL A 286 42.09 19.73 -4.96
C VAL A 286 40.62 20.12 -4.81
N VAL A 287 39.78 19.15 -4.47
CA VAL A 287 38.42 19.39 -3.97
C VAL A 287 38.47 19.40 -2.44
N THR A 288 37.76 20.34 -1.81
CA THR A 288 37.74 20.50 -0.35
C THR A 288 36.31 20.44 0.18
N GLY A 289 36.14 20.16 1.48
CA GLY A 289 34.83 20.00 2.13
C GLY A 289 34.40 18.53 2.30
N ASP A 290 33.28 18.31 3.00
CA ASP A 290 32.81 16.97 3.39
C ASP A 290 32.49 16.06 2.19
N ALA A 291 32.09 16.66 1.07
CA ALA A 291 31.79 15.97 -0.17
C ALA A 291 33.03 15.58 -0.98
N ALA A 292 34.23 16.10 -0.64
CA ALA A 292 35.45 15.88 -1.42
C ALA A 292 35.78 14.39 -1.65
N LYS A 293 35.43 13.53 -0.69
CA LYS A 293 35.60 12.07 -0.79
C LYS A 293 34.81 11.38 -1.92
N PHE A 294 33.87 12.09 -2.55
CA PHE A 294 33.05 11.58 -3.66
C PHE A 294 33.50 12.11 -5.02
N PHE A 295 34.58 12.90 -5.08
CA PHE A 295 35.13 13.46 -6.30
C PHE A 295 36.52 12.93 -6.57
N ASP A 296 36.74 12.50 -7.81
CA ASP A 296 38.07 12.28 -8.35
C ASP A 296 38.51 13.54 -9.11
N VAL A 297 39.78 13.93 -8.92
CA VAL A 297 40.38 15.07 -9.65
C VAL A 297 41.24 14.54 -10.77
N THR A 298 40.88 14.89 -12.00
CA THR A 298 41.66 14.59 -13.20
C THR A 298 42.09 15.88 -13.88
N VAL A 299 43.31 15.91 -14.39
CA VAL A 299 43.82 16.98 -15.24
C VAL A 299 44.13 16.36 -16.60
N THR A 300 43.34 16.72 -17.60
CA THR A 300 43.53 16.29 -18.99
C THR A 300 44.02 17.49 -19.79
N GLY A 301 45.17 17.31 -20.45
CA GLY A 301 45.74 18.29 -21.38
C GLY A 301 45.70 17.78 -22.81
#